data_AF-A0A5N6LAL3-F1
#
_entry.id   AF-A0A5N6LAL3-F1
#
_cell.length_a   1.000
_cell.length_b   1.000
_cell.length_c   1.000
_cell.angle_alpha   90.00
_cell.angle_beta   90.00
_cell.angle_gamma   90.00
#
_symmetry.space_group_name_H-M   'P 1'
#
loop_
_entity.id
_entity.type
_entity.pdbx_description
1 polymer ?
#
loop_
_entity_poly.entity_id
_entity_poly.type
_entity_poly.pdbx_seq_one_letter_code
_entity_poly.pdbx_strand_id
1 'polypeptide(L)'
;MRIAECLVGDETGTILFTARNNQVEMMKVDSTVILRNAKIDMFKGSMRLAVDKWGRVEVTEPASFIVKESNNLSLVEYELVNVVEE
;
A
#
# COMPACT_ATOMS: atom_id res chain seq x y z
N MET A 1 -1.67 18.72 -7.10
CA MET A 1 -1.72 17.52 -6.24
C MET A 1 -0.55 16.63 -6.62
N ARG A 2 0.39 16.38 -5.71
CA ARG A 2 1.55 15.51 -5.97
C ARG A 2 1.17 14.08 -5.60
N ILE A 3 1.40 13.13 -6.50
CA ILE A 3 1.12 11.71 -6.30
C ILE A 3 2.37 10.95 -6.68
N ALA A 4 2.70 9.92 -5.90
CA ALA A 4 3.68 8.92 -6.28
C ALA A 4 3.14 7.53 -5.93
N GLU A 5 3.50 6.54 -6.75
CA GLU A 5 3.33 5.15 -6.39
C GLU A 5 4.63 4.64 -5.78
N CYS A 6 4.53 4.04 -4.60
CA CYS A 6 5.65 3.50 -3.86
C CYS A 6 5.42 2.01 -3.64
N LEU A 7 6.39 1.17 -3.97
CA LEU A 7 6.33 -0.24 -3.58
C LEU A 7 6.64 -0.34 -2.08
N VAL A 8 5.70 -0.87 -1.31
CA VAL A 8 5.88 -1.13 0.13
C VAL A 8 5.61 -2.60 0.42
N GLY A 9 6.15 -3.13 1.51
CA GLY A 9 5.90 -4.52 1.88
C GLY A 9 6.50 -4.91 3.22
N ASP A 10 6.17 -6.14 3.62
CA ASP A 10 6.60 -6.82 4.83
C ASP A 10 7.03 -8.26 4.49
N GLU A 11 7.21 -9.11 5.50
CA GLU A 11 7.56 -10.53 5.31
C GLU A 11 6.51 -11.35 4.54
N THR A 12 5.29 -10.83 4.40
CA THR A 12 4.17 -11.53 3.76
C THR A 12 4.04 -11.20 2.27
N GLY A 13 4.41 -9.97 1.88
CA GLY A 13 4.34 -9.54 0.49
C GLY A 13 4.56 -8.05 0.29
N THR A 14 4.23 -7.59 -0.91
CA THR A 14 4.36 -6.21 -1.35
C THR A 14 3.07 -5.71 -1.99
N ILE A 15 2.85 -4.40 -1.93
CA ILE A 15 1.72 -3.72 -2.55
C ILE A 15 2.14 -2.29 -2.95
N LEU A 16 1.56 -1.77 -4.02
CA LEU A 16 1.70 -0.37 -4.41
C LEU A 16 0.90 0.51 -3.44
N PHE A 17 1.62 1.40 -2.76
CA PHE A 17 1.07 2.46 -1.95
C PHE A 17 0.94 3.76 -2.76
N THR A 18 -0.25 4.37 -2.76
CA THR A 18 -0.49 5.67 -3.39
C THR A 18 -0.20 6.79 -2.39
N ALA A 19 1.01 7.35 -2.44
CA ALA A 19 1.41 8.48 -1.62
C ALA A 19 0.89 9.80 -2.19
N ARG A 20 0.30 10.65 -1.34
CA ARG A 20 -0.24 11.96 -1.73
C ARG A 20 0.42 13.11 -0.96
N ASN A 21 0.66 14.21 -1.66
CA ASN A 21 1.16 15.48 -1.11
C ASN A 21 2.42 15.28 -0.25
N ASN A 22 2.33 15.57 1.05
CA ASN A 22 3.42 15.43 2.03
C ASN A 22 3.88 13.98 2.23
N GLN A 23 3.01 12.99 2.02
CA GLN A 23 3.39 11.58 2.12
C GLN A 23 4.51 11.23 1.11
N VAL A 24 4.53 11.88 -0.05
CA VAL A 24 5.55 11.63 -1.10
C VAL A 24 6.96 11.93 -0.61
N GLU A 25 7.13 12.87 0.32
CA GLU A 25 8.44 13.21 0.89
C GLU A 25 8.87 12.25 2.00
N MET A 26 7.89 11.59 2.63
CA MET A 26 8.11 10.59 3.68
C MET A 26 8.47 9.23 3.10
N MET A 27 7.91 8.88 1.94
CA MET A 27 8.13 7.60 1.27
C MET A 27 9.46 7.57 0.50
N LYS A 28 10.58 7.41 1.23
CA LYS A 28 11.92 7.27 0.65
C LYS A 28 12.29 5.79 0.50
N VAL A 29 13.09 5.48 -0.51
CA VAL A 29 13.67 4.14 -0.69
C VAL A 29 14.44 3.76 0.58
N ASP A 30 14.35 2.49 0.96
CA ASP A 30 14.95 1.89 2.17
C ASP A 30 14.43 2.43 3.52
N SER A 31 13.44 3.34 3.52
CA SER A 31 12.81 3.77 4.76
C SER A 31 11.75 2.77 5.22
N THR A 32 11.68 2.53 6.53
CA THR A 32 10.58 1.78 7.14
C THR A 32 9.51 2.75 7.63
N VAL A 33 8.25 2.45 7.29
CA VAL A 33 7.10 3.28 7.66
C VAL A 33 6.01 2.42 8.30
N ILE A 34 5.26 3.02 9.22
CA ILE A 34 4.03 2.47 9.78
C ILE A 34 2.87 3.21 9.11
N LEU A 35 1.98 2.44 8.47
CA LEU A 35 0.75 2.94 7.86
C LEU A 35 -0.43 2.56 8.78
N ARG A 36 -0.98 3.55 9.51
CA ARG A 36 -2.10 3.34 10.43
C ARG A 36 -3.42 3.71 9.77
N ASN A 37 -4.43 2.86 9.98
CA ASN A 37 -5.77 3.03 9.41
C ASN A 37 -5.70 3.21 7.88
N ALA A 38 -4.84 2.42 7.23
CA ALA A 38 -4.75 2.35 5.78
C ALA A 38 -5.93 1.55 5.24
N LYS A 39 -6.28 1.80 3.98
CA LYS A 39 -7.34 1.12 3.25
C LYS A 39 -6.82 0.58 1.93
N ILE A 40 -7.54 -0.41 1.40
CA ILE A 40 -7.33 -0.89 0.04
C ILE A 40 -8.27 -0.15 -0.90
N ASP A 41 -7.69 0.47 -1.92
CA ASP A 41 -8.39 1.05 -3.05
C ASP A 41 -8.24 0.10 -4.25
N MET A 42 -9.37 -0.35 -4.81
CA MET A 42 -9.39 -1.11 -6.05
C MET A 42 -9.21 -0.15 -7.23
N PHE A 43 -8.14 -0.32 -8.00
CA PHE A 43 -7.87 0.47 -9.19
C PHE A 43 -7.71 -0.46 -10.39
N LYS A 44 -8.63 -0.36 -11.37
CA LYS A 44 -8.62 -1.19 -12.58
C LYS A 44 -8.43 -2.69 -12.27
N GLY A 45 -9.18 -3.21 -11.30
CA GLY A 45 -9.14 -4.63 -10.91
C GLY A 45 -8.01 -5.01 -9.96
N SER A 46 -6.99 -4.18 -9.73
CA SER A 46 -5.87 -4.52 -8.83
C SER A 46 -5.80 -3.61 -7.59
N MET A 47 -5.27 -4.16 -6.49
CA MET A 47 -5.26 -3.50 -5.19
C MET A 47 -4.14 -2.47 -5.05
N ARG A 48 -4.47 -1.26 -4.57
CA ARG A 48 -3.53 -0.22 -4.12
C ARG A 48 -3.76 0.07 -2.64
N LEU A 49 -2.70 0.25 -1.88
CA LEU A 49 -2.78 0.71 -0.49
C LEU A 49 -2.84 2.24 -0.46
N ALA A 50 -3.69 2.79 0.40
CA ALA A 50 -3.80 4.23 0.58
C ALA A 50 -4.06 4.59 2.05
N VAL A 51 -3.61 5.78 2.44
CA VAL A 51 -3.92 6.37 3.74
C VAL A 51 -4.73 7.65 3.51
N ASP A 52 -5.92 7.71 4.10
CA ASP A 52 -6.82 8.85 3.98
C ASP A 52 -6.64 9.85 5.13
N LYS A 53 -7.58 10.79 5.29
CA LYS A 53 -7.54 11.83 6.33
C LYS A 53 -7.65 11.31 7.77
N TRP A 54 -8.09 10.08 7.96
CA TRP A 54 -8.25 9.43 9.28
C TRP A 54 -7.10 8.47 9.60
N GLY A 55 -6.21 8.23 8.64
CA GLY A 55 -5.02 7.44 8.84
C GLY A 55 -3.76 8.29 8.97
N ARG A 56 -2.64 7.62 9.23
CA ARG A 56 -1.35 8.26 9.46
C ARG A 56 -0.23 7.44 8.86
N VAL A 57 0.74 8.15 8.28
CA VAL A 57 2.04 7.60 7.87
C VAL A 57 3.07 8.06 8.91
N GLU A 58 3.84 7.13 9.46
CA GLU A 58 4.88 7.40 10.45
C GLU A 58 6.18 6.77 9.96
N VAL A 59 7.27 7.54 9.85
CA VAL A 59 8.60 6.96 9.60
C VAL A 59 9.12 6.37 10.91
N THR A 60 9.69 5.18 10.85
CA THR A 60 10.17 4.45 12.02
C THR A 60 11.60 3.93 11.80
N GLU A 61 12.17 3.35 12.85
CA GLU A 61 13.43 2.61 12.78
C GLU A 61 13.35 1.46 11.76
N PRO A 62 14.49 1.03 11.19
CA PRO A 62 14.53 -0.05 10.22
C PRO A 62 13.84 -1.32 10.71
N ALA A 63 12.99 -1.90 9.87
CA ALA A 63 12.40 -3.19 10.12
C ALA A 63 13.46 -4.30 10.21
N SER A 64 13.24 -5.27 11.10
CA SER A 64 14.11 -6.45 11.25
C SER A 64 13.76 -7.61 10.31
N PHE A 65 12.71 -7.47 9.51
CA PHE A 65 12.23 -8.50 8.58
C PHE A 65 12.78 -8.28 7.17
N ILE A 66 12.79 -9.36 6.39
CA ILE A 66 13.10 -9.33 4.97
C ILE A 66 11.78 -9.25 4.20
N VAL A 67 11.65 -8.25 3.34
CA VAL A 67 10.45 -8.06 2.53
C VAL A 67 10.30 -9.19 1.52
N LYS A 68 9.10 -9.76 1.40
CA LYS A 68 8.81 -10.80 0.42
C LYS A 68 8.42 -10.21 -0.93
N GLU A 69 9.43 -9.77 -1.68
CA GLU A 69 9.25 -9.12 -2.99
C GLU A 69 8.57 -10.01 -4.04
N SER A 70 8.69 -11.33 -3.92
CA SER A 70 8.08 -12.28 -4.87
C SER A 70 6.55 -12.29 -4.83
N ASN A 71 5.93 -11.77 -3.77
CA ASN A 71 4.48 -11.76 -3.59
C ASN A 71 3.94 -10.33 -3.71
N ASN A 72 3.74 -9.86 -4.94
CA ASN A 72 3.21 -8.52 -5.19
C ASN A 72 1.69 -8.55 -5.43
N LEU A 73 0.94 -8.07 -4.44
CA LEU A 73 -0.52 -8.06 -4.44
C LEU A 73 -1.12 -7.07 -5.45
N SER A 74 -0.35 -6.07 -5.89
CA SER A 74 -0.80 -5.11 -6.92
C SER A 74 -0.74 -5.66 -8.34
N LEU A 75 -0.09 -6.80 -8.55
CA LEU A 75 -0.10 -7.52 -9.83
C LEU A 75 -1.28 -8.49 -9.95
N VAL A 76 -2.01 -8.73 -8.85
CA VAL A 76 -3.18 -9.62 -8.84
C VAL A 76 -4.41 -8.83 -9.25
N GLU A 77 -5.09 -9.31 -10.28
CA GLU A 77 -6.36 -8.77 -10.74
C GLU A 77 -7.53 -9.53 -10.10
N TYR A 78 -8.53 -8.77 -9.64
CA TYR A 78 -9.74 -9.23 -9.02
C TYR A 78 -10.94 -8.75 -9.82
N GLU A 79 -11.94 -9.62 -9.93
CA GLU A 79 -13.23 -9.29 -10.52
C GLU A 79 -14.28 -9.16 -9.40
N LEU A 80 -15.13 -8.13 -9.51
CA LEU A 80 -16.25 -7.97 -8.58
C LEU A 80 -17.32 -9.02 -8.90
N VAL A 81 -17.46 -10.00 -8.02
CA VAL A 81 -18.53 -11.00 -8.12
C VAL A 81 -19.69 -10.55 -7.26
N ASN A 82 -20.81 -10.24 -7.91
CA ASN A 82 -22.06 -9.95 -7.21
C ASN A 82 -22.71 -11.28 -6.81
N VAL A 83 -22.88 -11.51 -5.51
CA VAL A 83 -23.67 -12.64 -5.03
C VAL A 83 -25.14 -12.29 -5.24
N VAL A 84 -25.82 -13.06 -6.09
CA VAL A 84 -27.28 -12.96 -6.23
C VAL A 84 -27.87 -13.79 -5.10
N GLU A 85 -28.58 -13.16 -4.16
CA GLU A 85 -29.35 -13.89 -3.15
C GLU A 85 -30.54 -14.57 -3.86
N GLU A 86 -30.65 -15.90 -3.74
CA GLU A 86 -31.81 -16.69 -4.20
C GLU A 86 -33.01 -16.53 -3.26
#